data_AF-A0A7C4TKX4-F1
#
_entry.id   AF-A0A7C4TKX4-F1
#
_cell.length_a   1.000
_cell.length_b   1.000
_cell.length_c   1.000
_cell.angle_alpha   90.00
_cell.angle_beta   90.00
_cell.angle_gamma   90.00
#
_symmetry.space_group_name_H-M   'P 1'
#
loop_
_entity.id
_entity.type
_entity.pdbx_description
1 polymer ?
#
loop_
_entity_poly.entity_id
_entity_poly.type
_entity_poly.pdbx_seq_one_letter_code
_entity_poly.pdbx_strand_id
1 'polypeptide(L)' 'GNFLDVLGHFNPSHNPTLLQIDKSKLESWLKKGAMITESVEKLVKGDYKFEPYSRQNEKKESTPGSDAPKE' A
#
# COMPACT_ATOMS: atom_id res chain seq x y z
N GLY A 1 7.20 1.43 17.10
CA GLY A 1 6.10 2.29 16.61
C GLY A 1 4.80 1.66 17.04
N ASN A 2 3.89 2.44 17.63
CA ASN A 2 2.60 1.94 18.11
C ASN A 2 1.52 2.24 17.08
N PHE A 3 0.66 1.26 16.80
CA PHE A 3 -0.53 1.42 15.98
C PHE A 3 -1.78 1.49 16.88
N LEU A 4 -2.85 2.12 16.39
CA LEU A 4 -4.12 2.23 17.13
C LEU A 4 -4.95 0.95 17.06
N ASP A 5 -4.98 0.32 15.88
CA ASP A 5 -5.76 -0.89 15.62
C ASP A 5 -5.16 -1.64 14.41
N VAL A 6 -5.40 -2.95 14.35
CA VAL A 6 -5.01 -3.80 13.22
C VAL A 6 -6.28 -4.16 12.44
N LEU A 7 -6.38 -3.63 11.23
CA LEU A 7 -7.53 -3.84 10.35
C LEU A 7 -7.37 -5.08 9.47
N GLY A 8 -6.16 -5.63 9.34
CA GLY A 8 -5.90 -6.77 8.48
C GLY A 8 -4.44 -6.89 8.07
N HIS A 9 -4.19 -7.76 7.09
CA HIS A 9 -2.89 -7.97 6.48
C HIS A 9 -3.00 -8.23 4.97
N PHE A 10 -1.96 -7.82 4.24
CA PHE A 10 -1.81 -8.08 2.82
C PHE A 10 -0.48 -8.81 2.58
N ASN A 11 -0.55 -9.96 1.92
CA ASN A 11 0.62 -10.74 1.54
C ASN A 11 0.62 -10.96 0.01
N PRO A 12 1.42 -10.16 -0.74
CA PRO A 12 1.51 -10.26 -2.20
C PRO A 12 2.35 -11.44 -2.69
N SER A 13 3.14 -12.09 -1.82
CA SER A 13 4.06 -13.16 -2.22
C SER A 13 3.38 -14.52 -2.40
N HIS A 14 2.15 -14.67 -1.92
CA HIS A 14 1.37 -15.89 -2.12
C HIS A 14 0.61 -15.84 -3.45
N ASN A 15 0.48 -17.01 -4.10
CA ASN A 15 -0.34 -17.22 -5.29
C ASN A 15 -1.49 -18.17 -4.95
N PRO A 16 -2.75 -17.71 -4.87
CA PRO A 16 -3.24 -16.35 -5.09
C PRO A 16 -2.90 -15.37 -3.95
N THR A 17 -2.95 -14.06 -4.22
CA THR A 17 -2.63 -13.01 -3.24
C THR A 17 -3.53 -13.12 -2.00
N LEU A 18 -2.92 -13.11 -0.82
CA LEU A 18 -3.66 -13.21 0.44
C LEU A 18 -3.94 -11.82 0.99
N LEU A 19 -5.18 -11.37 0.82
CA LEU A 19 -5.70 -10.15 1.43
C LEU A 19 -6.76 -10.52 2.48
N GLN A 20 -6.47 -10.23 3.75
CA GLN A 20 -7.46 -10.31 4.83
C GLN A 20 -7.65 -8.93 5.41
N ILE A 21 -8.87 -8.39 5.29
CA ILE A 21 -9.23 -7.11 5.88
C ILE A 21 -10.61 -7.18 6.53
N ASP A 22 -10.70 -6.65 7.75
CA ASP A 22 -11.96 -6.48 8.44
C ASP A 22 -12.66 -5.21 7.92
N LYS A 23 -13.59 -5.43 6.99
CA LYS A 23 -14.38 -4.34 6.39
C LYS A 23 -15.21 -3.59 7.43
N SER A 24 -15.70 -4.26 8.47
CA SER A 24 -16.53 -3.63 9.50
C SER A 24 -15.72 -2.64 10.34
N LYS A 25 -14.52 -3.04 10.75
CA LYS A 25 -13.60 -2.14 11.45
C LYS A 25 -13.16 -0.99 10.55
N LEU A 26 -12.77 -1.29 9.30
CA LEU A 26 -12.37 -0.26 8.33
C LEU A 26 -13.47 0.79 8.15
N GLU A 27 -14.73 0.38 7.96
CA GLU A 27 -15.86 1.29 7.86
C GLU A 27 -16.07 2.13 9.13
N SER A 28 -15.88 1.55 10.32
CA SER A 28 -15.94 2.29 11.57
C SER A 28 -14.89 3.40 11.62
N TRP A 29 -13.67 3.10 11.20
CA TRP A 29 -12.58 4.08 11.14
C TRP A 29 -12.81 5.15 10.07
N LEU A 30 -13.32 4.77 8.89
CA LEU A 30 -13.72 5.72 7.84
C LEU A 30 -14.81 6.68 8.34
N LYS A 31 -15.82 6.17 9.06
CA LYS A 31 -16.87 7.00 9.69
C LYS A 31 -16.32 7.95 10.75
N LYS A 32 -15.23 7.58 11.42
CA LYS A 32 -14.50 8.44 12.37
C LYS A 32 -13.57 9.45 11.69
N GLY A 33 -13.49 9.46 10.36
CA GLY A 33 -12.66 10.37 9.58
C GLY A 33 -11.24 9.86 9.30
N ALA A 34 -11.00 8.54 9.41
CA ALA A 34 -9.71 7.98 9.01
C ALA A 34 -9.50 8.15 7.49
N MET A 35 -8.38 8.74 7.10
CA MET A 35 -7.95 8.81 5.71
C MET A 35 -7.13 7.58 5.36
N ILE A 36 -7.48 6.93 4.24
CA ILE A 36 -6.74 5.80 3.68
C ILE A 36 -5.97 6.23 2.43
N THR A 37 -4.91 5.51 2.10
CA THR A 37 -4.13 5.77 0.89
C THR A 37 -4.74 5.07 -0.32
N GLU A 38 -4.43 5.55 -1.52
CA GLU A 38 -4.93 4.99 -2.78
C GLU A 38 -4.57 3.50 -2.95
N SER A 39 -3.42 3.07 -2.43
CA SER A 39 -3.02 1.66 -2.43
C SER A 39 -3.96 0.80 -1.58
N VAL A 40 -4.36 1.28 -0.40
CA VAL A 40 -5.31 0.58 0.48
C VAL A 40 -6.71 0.56 -0.14
N GLU A 41 -7.14 1.64 -0.79
CA GLU A 41 -8.39 1.65 -1.54
C GLU A 41 -8.43 0.60 -2.65
N LYS A 42 -7.35 0.52 -3.44
CA LYS A 42 -7.20 -0.51 -4.50
C LYS A 42 -7.19 -1.91 -3.91
N LEU A 43 -6.55 -2.12 -2.76
CA LEU A 43 -6.55 -3.41 -2.06
C LEU A 43 -7.97 -3.80 -1.66
N VAL A 44 -8.72 -2.87 -1.03
CA VAL A 44 -10.12 -3.11 -0.62
C VAL A 44 -11.02 -3.43 -1.81
N LYS A 45 -10.79 -2.78 -2.96
CA LYS A 45 -11.51 -3.03 -4.22
C LYS A 45 -11.10 -4.33 -4.92
N GLY A 46 -9.90 -4.85 -4.62
CA GLY A 46 -9.34 -6.05 -5.27
C GLY A 46 -8.59 -5.76 -6.58
N ASP A 47 -8.48 -4.49 -6.99
CA ASP A 47 -7.81 -4.06 -8.22
C ASP A 47 -6.30 -3.81 -8.04
N TYR A 48 -5.78 -4.03 -6.83
CA TYR A 48 -4.39 -3.76 -6.52
C TYR A 48 -3.45 -4.74 -7.24
N LYS A 49 -2.59 -4.19 -8.10
CA LYS A 49 -1.50 -4.92 -8.75
C LYS A 49 -0.22 -4.67 -7.98
N PHE A 50 0.30 -5.71 -7.34
CA PHE A 50 1.62 -5.66 -6.73
C PHE A 50 2.67 -5.87 -7.83
N GLU A 51 3.42 -4.81 -8.12
CA GLU A 51 4.59 -4.89 -9.00
C GLU A 51 5.82 -5.13 -8.12
N PRO A 52 6.41 -6.36 -8.13
CA PRO A 52 7.60 -6.62 -7.33
C PRO A 52 8.75 -5.72 -7.80
N TYR A 53 9.50 -5.17 -6.84
CA TYR A 53 10.69 -4.40 -7.14
C TYR A 53 11.70 -5.28 -7.90
N SER A 54 11.95 -4.95 -9.15
CA SER A 54 12.98 -5.57 -9.99
C SER A 54 14.00 -4.51 -10.35
N ARG A 55 15.30 -4.85 -10.33
CA ARG A 55 16.39 -3.93 -10.73
C ARG A 55 16.24 -3.37 -12.16
N GLN A 56 15.38 -3.99 -12.99
CA GLN A 56 15.04 -3.47 -14.32
C GLN A 56 14.08 -2.26 -14.28
N ASN A 57 13.33 -2.06 -13.19
CA ASN A 57 12.46 -0.89 -13.01
C ASN A 57 13.26 0.37 -12.62
N GLU A 58 14.41 0.21 -11.96
CA GLU A 58 15.32 1.30 -11.58
C GLU A 58 15.88 2.05 -12.81
N LYS A 59 16.10 1.34 -13.92
CA LYS A 59 16.57 1.94 -15.19
C LYS A 59 15.52 2.81 -15.89
N LYS A 60 14.25 2.77 -15.50
CA LYS A 60 13.20 3.65 -16.04
C LYS A 60 12.93 4.90 -15.20
N GLU A 61 13.46 4.98 -13.98
CA GLU A 61 13.21 6.10 -13.06
C GLU A 61 14.46 6.96 -12.77
N SER A 62 15.64 6.53 -13.23
CA SER A 62 16.86 7.35 -13.16
C SER A 62 17.01 8.28 -14.37
N THR A 63 16.24 9.39 -14.39
CA THR A 63 16.61 10.80 -14.73
C THR A 63 15.43 11.61 -15.31
N PRO A 64 15.31 12.95 -15.07
CA PRO A 64 15.82 13.77 -13.96
C PRO A 64 14.77 14.80 -13.42
N GLY A 65 14.70 15.01 -12.09
CA GLY A 65 14.01 16.19 -11.53
C GLY A 65 13.74 16.15 -10.02
N SER A 66 14.53 16.94 -9.27
CA SER A 66 14.31 17.43 -7.89
C SER A 66 14.60 16.41 -6.76
N ASP A 67 15.54 16.59 -5.84
CA ASP A 67 16.42 17.72 -5.49
C ASP A 67 17.53 17.14 -4.59
N ALA A 68 18.80 17.49 -4.83
CA ALA A 68 19.94 17.18 -3.95
C ALA A 68 20.15 18.37 -2.98
N PRO A 69 20.69 18.17 -1.76
CA PRO A 69 22.14 18.39 -1.59
C PRO A 69 22.76 17.39 -0.59
N LYS A 70 23.87 16.71 -0.92
CA LYS A 70 25.28 17.15 -0.94
C LYS A 70 25.90 17.28 0.45
N GLU A 71 26.83 16.37 0.76
CA GLU A 71 28.05 16.63 1.54
C GLU A 71 29.23 15.89 0.90
#